data_AF-A0A7C7PRU1-F1
#
_entry.id   AF-A0A7C7PRU1-F1
#
_cell.length_a   1.000
_cell.length_b   1.000
_cell.length_c   1.000
_cell.angle_alpha   90.00
_cell.angle_beta   90.00
_cell.angle_gamma   90.00
#
_symmetry.space_group_name_H-M   'P 1'
#
loop_
_entity.id
_entity.type
_entity.pdbx_description
1 polymer ?
#
loop_
_entity_poly.entity_id
_entity_poly.type
_entity_poly.pdbx_seq_one_letter_code
_entity_poly.pdbx_strand_id
1 'polypeptide(L)'
;LGSAPGTRGGYDFSKPSETARVAQGVSVDPEQFTLDILLDASDRMGDSNLPGHAIASVYGIEPELDTLRSMVEPKSHGPDGVQTLAALGQGTGKAFQRDQHPSVLLLVWGAHVLPVFLSSVQVEETAHLPNLRPYRANVSLAVQVIEGNNPFYLTEKTRQLQGAELNLAQTAVDALTSGFGLPF
;
A
#
# COMPACT_ATOMS: atom_id res chain seq x y z
N LEU A 1 -18.81 1.64 26.78
CA LEU A 1 -17.94 1.19 25.69
C LEU A 1 -16.77 2.15 25.68
N GLY A 2 -15.62 1.69 26.20
CA GLY A 2 -14.58 2.55 26.77
C GLY A 2 -13.66 3.16 25.73
N SER A 3 -13.59 4.49 25.70
CA SER A 3 -12.56 5.24 25.00
C SER A 3 -11.24 5.09 25.76
N ALA A 4 -10.34 4.25 25.26
CA ALA A 4 -8.96 4.22 25.73
C ALA A 4 -8.21 5.46 25.20
N PRO A 5 -7.73 6.37 26.08
CA PRO A 5 -7.00 7.55 25.66
C PRO A 5 -5.55 7.16 25.35
N GLY A 6 -5.21 7.01 24.07
CA GLY A 6 -3.83 6.72 23.67
C GLY A 6 -3.60 6.49 22.18
N THR A 7 -4.63 6.18 21.39
CA THR A 7 -4.49 5.80 19.98
C THR A 7 -4.94 6.90 19.02
N ARG A 8 -4.00 7.65 18.46
CA ARG A 8 -4.20 8.38 17.19
C ARG A 8 -4.27 7.32 16.07
N GLY A 9 -5.46 6.77 15.81
CA GLY A 9 -5.62 5.75 14.76
C GLY A 9 -6.88 4.88 14.81
N GLY A 10 -7.69 4.94 15.87
CA GLY A 10 -9.00 4.26 15.86
C GLY A 10 -8.94 2.72 15.91
N TYR A 11 -8.00 2.15 16.66
CA TYR A 11 -7.99 0.70 16.94
C TYR A 11 -9.19 0.32 17.85
N ASP A 12 -10.08 -0.56 17.38
CA ASP A 12 -11.15 -1.19 18.17
C ASP A 12 -10.70 -2.60 18.56
N PHE A 13 -10.30 -2.78 19.82
CA PHE A 13 -9.78 -4.05 20.32
C PHE A 13 -10.94 -5.00 20.63
N SER A 14 -11.04 -6.10 19.89
CA SER A 14 -12.14 -7.07 20.04
C SER A 14 -11.76 -8.30 20.88
N LYS A 15 -10.47 -8.49 21.23
CA LYS A 15 -9.99 -9.68 21.94
C LYS A 15 -9.15 -9.34 23.19
N PRO A 16 -9.36 -10.03 24.33
CA PRO A 16 -8.58 -9.84 25.56
C PRO A 16 -7.07 -10.07 25.41
N SER A 17 -6.63 -10.83 24.41
CA SER A 17 -5.20 -11.05 24.11
C SER A 17 -4.51 -9.82 23.49
N GLU A 18 -5.27 -8.86 22.95
CA GLU A 18 -4.74 -7.62 22.37
C GLU A 18 -4.44 -6.57 23.47
N THR A 19 -5.09 -6.69 24.63
CA THR A 19 -4.92 -5.81 25.79
C THR A 19 -3.49 -5.88 26.37
N ALA A 20 -2.83 -7.04 26.32
CA ALA A 20 -1.49 -7.21 26.87
C ALA A 20 -0.41 -6.43 26.08
N ARG A 21 -0.61 -6.19 24.78
CA ARG A 21 0.33 -5.39 23.96
C ARG A 21 0.21 -3.89 24.23
N VAL A 22 -0.99 -3.41 24.59
CA VAL A 22 -1.25 -2.01 24.93
C VAL A 22 -0.66 -1.63 26.30
N ALA A 23 -0.65 -2.56 27.26
CA ALA A 23 -0.09 -2.33 28.60
C ALA A 23 1.42 -2.01 28.61
N GLN A 24 2.13 -2.25 27.50
CA GLN A 24 3.55 -1.93 27.33
C GLN A 24 3.81 -0.54 26.71
N GLY A 25 2.77 0.26 26.43
CA GLY A 25 2.93 1.64 25.93
C GLY A 25 3.50 1.73 24.52
N VAL A 26 3.49 0.64 23.75
CA VAL A 26 3.99 0.61 22.37
C VAL A 26 2.88 1.10 21.43
N SER A 27 3.08 2.26 20.78
CA SER A 27 2.29 2.63 19.61
C SER A 27 2.73 1.79 18.42
N VAL A 28 1.79 1.08 17.80
CA VAL A 28 2.07 0.38 16.54
C VAL A 28 1.97 1.40 15.42
N ASP A 29 3.11 1.70 14.79
CA ASP A 29 3.12 2.47 13.56
C ASP A 29 2.50 1.61 12.44
N PRO A 30 1.66 2.21 11.59
CA PRO A 30 1.06 1.51 10.46
C PRO A 30 2.14 1.00 9.50
N GLU A 31 1.88 -0.16 8.90
CA GLU A 31 2.78 -0.82 7.96
C GLU A 31 3.15 0.13 6.80
N GLN A 32 4.46 0.31 6.59
CA GLN A 32 5.03 1.14 5.54
C GLN A 32 6.03 0.31 4.73
N PHE A 33 5.99 0.46 3.41
CA PHE A 33 6.95 -0.16 2.52
C PHE A 33 7.24 0.73 1.32
N THR A 34 8.40 0.48 0.69
CA THR A 34 8.83 1.19 -0.51
C THR A 34 8.67 0.28 -1.72
N LEU A 35 8.13 0.83 -2.80
CA LEU A 35 8.01 0.16 -4.09
C LEU A 35 8.84 0.92 -5.12
N ASP A 36 9.83 0.25 -5.69
CA ASP A 36 10.64 0.79 -6.78
C ASP A 36 10.11 0.25 -8.11
N ILE A 37 9.75 1.16 -9.02
CA ILE A 37 9.26 0.83 -10.36
C ILE A 37 10.15 1.48 -11.43
N LEU A 38 10.35 0.77 -12.54
CA LEU A 38 10.97 1.30 -13.75
C LEU A 38 9.87 1.65 -14.74
N LEU A 39 9.81 2.92 -15.14
CA LEU A 39 8.95 3.37 -16.22
C LEU A 39 9.79 3.54 -17.48
N ASP A 40 9.36 2.89 -18.57
CA ASP A 40 10.06 2.93 -19.85
C ASP A 40 9.07 2.98 -21.02
N ALA A 41 9.32 3.89 -21.96
CA ALA A 41 8.56 4.03 -23.19
C ALA A 41 9.29 3.45 -24.43
N SER A 42 10.53 2.97 -24.28
CA SER A 42 11.38 2.50 -25.40
C SER A 42 10.68 1.48 -26.30
N ASP A 43 10.01 0.49 -25.72
CA ASP A 43 9.29 -0.55 -26.49
C ASP A 43 8.12 0.03 -27.28
N ARG A 44 7.31 0.89 -26.65
CA ARG A 44 6.16 1.56 -27.29
C ARG A 44 6.60 2.51 -28.40
N MET A 45 7.76 3.13 -28.26
CA MET A 45 8.35 3.97 -29.32
C MET A 45 8.94 3.15 -30.47
N GLY A 46 9.45 1.95 -30.19
CA GLY A 46 10.12 1.09 -31.17
C GLY A 46 9.19 0.39 -32.16
N ASP A 47 7.93 0.17 -31.80
CA ASP A 47 6.94 -0.48 -32.67
C ASP A 47 5.67 0.37 -32.83
N SER A 48 5.42 0.81 -34.07
CA SER A 48 4.26 1.63 -34.43
C SER A 48 2.91 0.90 -34.27
N ASN A 49 2.92 -0.43 -34.18
CA ASN A 49 1.70 -1.23 -34.01
C ASN A 49 1.32 -1.39 -32.53
N LEU A 50 2.21 -1.04 -31.60
CA LEU A 50 1.91 -1.13 -30.18
C LEU A 50 0.95 -0.01 -29.73
N PRO A 51 0.00 -0.32 -28.84
CA PRO A 51 -0.88 0.67 -28.27
C PRO A 51 -0.07 1.73 -27.50
N GLY A 52 -0.41 3.00 -27.71
CA GLY A 52 0.28 4.11 -27.06
C GLY A 52 1.53 4.60 -27.78
N HIS A 53 1.90 4.05 -28.95
CA HIS A 53 3.03 4.53 -29.76
C HIS A 53 2.97 6.05 -30.02
N ALA A 54 1.83 6.57 -30.47
CA ALA A 54 1.67 7.99 -30.77
C ALA A 54 1.91 8.89 -29.53
N ILE A 55 1.55 8.42 -28.35
CA ILE A 55 1.75 9.15 -27.08
C ILE A 55 3.22 9.05 -26.67
N ALA A 56 3.77 7.84 -26.65
CA ALA A 56 5.16 7.57 -26.28
C ALA A 56 6.16 8.33 -27.15
N SER A 57 5.91 8.43 -28.46
CA SER A 57 6.79 9.15 -29.40
C SER A 57 6.83 10.66 -29.20
N VAL A 58 5.81 11.26 -28.58
CA VAL A 58 5.72 12.72 -28.37
C VAL A 58 6.00 13.10 -26.91
N TYR A 59 5.41 12.35 -25.98
CA TYR A 59 5.37 12.66 -24.54
C TYR A 59 6.21 11.69 -23.68
N GLY A 60 6.75 10.61 -24.26
CA GLY A 60 7.52 9.63 -23.50
C GLY A 60 6.70 8.98 -22.39
N ILE A 61 7.21 9.07 -21.15
CA ILE A 61 6.56 8.56 -19.93
C ILE A 61 5.95 9.68 -19.06
N GLU A 62 5.87 10.91 -19.56
CA GLU A 62 5.37 12.05 -18.79
C GLU A 62 3.91 11.87 -18.31
N PRO A 63 2.96 11.34 -19.11
CA PRO A 63 1.59 11.12 -18.64
C PRO A 63 1.50 10.16 -17.43
N GLU A 64 2.35 9.15 -17.39
CA GLU A 64 2.44 8.20 -16.28
C GLU A 64 3.00 8.88 -15.02
N LEU A 65 4.03 9.72 -15.17
CA LEU A 65 4.59 10.50 -14.06
C LEU A 65 3.57 11.52 -13.52
N ASP A 66 2.82 12.20 -14.39
CA ASP A 66 1.77 13.13 -13.99
C ASP A 66 0.64 12.43 -13.24
N THR A 67 0.29 11.21 -13.68
CA THR A 67 -0.68 10.38 -12.97
C THR A 67 -0.21 10.08 -11.56
N LEU A 68 1.05 9.66 -11.38
CA LEU A 68 1.63 9.40 -10.04
C LEU A 68 1.66 10.66 -9.16
N ARG A 69 2.02 11.81 -9.73
CA ARG A 69 1.99 13.10 -9.03
C ARG A 69 0.58 13.46 -8.55
N SER A 70 -0.42 13.24 -9.40
CA SER A 70 -1.84 13.48 -9.06
C SER A 70 -2.39 12.53 -7.98
N MET A 71 -1.74 11.37 -7.78
CA MET A 71 -2.11 10.41 -6.74
C MET A 71 -1.54 10.81 -5.37
N VAL A 72 -0.38 11.49 -5.33
CA VAL A 72 0.16 12.05 -4.08
C VAL A 72 -0.56 13.33 -3.69
N GLU A 73 -1.06 14.08 -4.67
CA GLU A 73 -1.71 15.36 -4.40
C GLU A 73 -2.92 15.18 -3.48
N PRO A 74 -3.01 15.97 -2.38
CA PRO A 74 -4.14 15.90 -1.45
C PRO A 74 -5.43 16.30 -2.16
N LYS A 75 -6.39 15.37 -2.24
CA LYS A 75 -7.66 15.62 -2.91
C LYS A 75 -8.65 16.26 -1.93
N SER A 76 -9.26 17.37 -2.34
CA SER A 76 -10.42 17.91 -1.63
C SER A 76 -11.62 16.98 -1.90
N HIS A 77 -11.93 16.11 -0.96
CA HIS A 77 -13.10 15.25 -1.08
C HIS A 77 -14.38 16.08 -0.94
N GLY A 78 -15.20 16.10 -2.00
CA GLY A 78 -16.60 16.52 -1.89
C GLY A 78 -17.40 15.54 -1.03
N PRO A 79 -18.71 15.78 -0.82
CA PRO A 79 -19.58 14.97 0.05
C PRO A 79 -19.51 13.45 -0.18
N ASP A 80 -19.17 12.99 -1.38
CA ASP A 80 -19.01 11.56 -1.72
C ASP A 80 -17.71 10.90 -1.21
N GLY A 81 -16.61 11.63 -1.05
CA GLY A 81 -15.35 11.04 -0.55
C GLY A 81 -15.39 10.70 0.94
N VAL A 82 -16.32 11.32 1.67
CA VAL A 82 -16.64 10.98 3.06
C VAL A 82 -17.26 9.58 3.15
N GLN A 83 -18.00 9.14 2.12
CA GLN A 83 -18.60 7.81 2.08
C GLN A 83 -17.55 6.71 1.88
N THR A 84 -16.53 6.96 1.06
CA THR A 84 -15.41 6.01 0.88
C THR A 84 -14.57 5.88 2.15
N LEU A 85 -14.28 6.97 2.85
CA LEU A 85 -13.57 6.93 4.14
C LEU A 85 -14.42 6.31 5.26
N ALA A 86 -15.74 6.55 5.25
CA ALA A 86 -16.68 5.88 6.14
C ALA A 86 -16.77 4.37 5.86
N ALA A 87 -16.75 3.95 4.59
CA ALA A 87 -16.72 2.54 4.20
C ALA A 87 -15.43 1.82 4.61
N LEU A 88 -14.33 2.56 4.81
CA LEU A 88 -13.06 2.05 5.31
C LEU A 88 -12.96 2.12 6.86
N GLY A 89 -14.03 2.53 7.54
CA GLY A 89 -14.09 2.59 9.01
C GLY A 89 -13.46 3.83 9.64
N GLN A 90 -13.01 4.81 8.85
CA GLN A 90 -12.37 6.05 9.33
C GLN A 90 -13.33 7.25 9.44
N GLY A 91 -14.60 7.09 9.06
CA GLY A 91 -15.60 8.16 9.07
C GLY A 91 -16.24 8.39 10.44
N THR A 92 -15.63 9.18 11.31
CA THR A 92 -16.34 9.78 12.46
C THR A 92 -17.10 11.03 11.99
N GLY A 93 -18.41 11.11 12.27
CA GLY A 93 -19.32 12.17 11.83
C GLY A 93 -19.04 13.59 12.34
N LYS A 94 -17.91 14.17 11.95
CA LYS A 94 -17.58 15.59 12.04
C LYS A 94 -17.24 16.12 10.64
N ALA A 95 -18.17 15.96 9.72
CA ALA A 95 -18.16 16.67 8.45
C ALA A 95 -18.30 18.17 8.74
N PHE A 96 -17.27 18.98 8.50
CA PHE A 96 -17.31 20.43 8.17
C PHE A 96 -15.93 21.12 8.26
N GLN A 97 -14.81 20.41 8.17
CA GLN A 97 -13.56 21.02 7.75
C GLN A 97 -13.20 20.52 6.35
N ARG A 98 -12.68 21.41 5.52
CA ARG A 98 -12.07 21.06 4.23
C ARG A 98 -10.80 20.26 4.54
N ASP A 99 -11.00 19.05 4.99
CA ASP A 99 -9.91 18.15 5.32
C ASP A 99 -9.42 17.58 4.00
N GLN A 100 -8.30 18.15 3.54
CA GLN A 100 -7.47 17.55 2.50
C GLN A 100 -7.02 16.19 3.04
N HIS A 101 -7.73 15.13 2.65
CA HIS A 101 -7.31 13.78 2.96
C HIS A 101 -6.40 13.28 1.84
N PRO A 102 -5.33 12.55 2.17
CA PRO A 102 -4.48 11.92 1.17
C PRO A 102 -5.31 10.94 0.32
N SER A 103 -4.99 10.82 -0.97
CA SER A 103 -5.71 9.92 -1.86
C SER A 103 -5.60 8.47 -1.37
N VAL A 104 -6.73 7.85 -1.08
CA VAL A 104 -6.81 6.42 -0.80
C VAL A 104 -6.70 5.64 -2.10
N LEU A 105 -5.79 4.67 -2.14
CA LEU A 105 -5.52 3.81 -3.29
C LEU A 105 -5.67 2.34 -2.90
N LEU A 106 -5.95 1.50 -3.90
CA LEU A 106 -5.89 0.05 -3.75
C LEU A 106 -4.66 -0.45 -4.49
N LEU A 107 -3.67 -0.94 -3.76
CA LEU A 107 -2.56 -1.67 -4.34
C LEU A 107 -3.00 -3.11 -4.59
N VAL A 108 -3.08 -3.49 -5.86
CA VAL A 108 -3.39 -4.85 -6.28
C VAL A 108 -2.12 -5.50 -6.81
N TRP A 109 -1.67 -6.56 -6.14
CA TRP A 109 -0.53 -7.36 -6.56
C TRP A 109 -0.92 -8.84 -6.55
N GLY A 110 -1.22 -9.39 -7.72
CA GLY A 110 -1.66 -10.78 -7.84
C GLY A 110 -2.93 -11.03 -7.01
N ALA A 111 -2.81 -11.82 -5.95
CA ALA A 111 -3.92 -12.08 -5.02
C ALA A 111 -4.00 -11.08 -3.85
N HIS A 112 -2.98 -10.23 -3.65
CA HIS A 112 -2.90 -9.26 -2.56
C HIS A 112 -3.65 -7.99 -2.95
N VAL A 113 -4.58 -7.55 -2.11
CA VAL A 113 -5.30 -6.29 -2.28
C VAL A 113 -5.16 -5.48 -0.99
N LEU A 114 -4.32 -4.46 -1.03
CA LEU A 114 -3.99 -3.64 0.13
C LEU A 114 -4.56 -2.22 -0.06
N PRO A 115 -5.40 -1.74 0.87
CA PRO A 115 -5.74 -0.33 0.93
C PRO A 115 -4.51 0.44 1.42
N VAL A 116 -4.04 1.38 0.60
CA VAL A 116 -2.82 2.14 0.87
C VAL A 116 -3.04 3.62 0.58
N PHE A 117 -2.18 4.47 1.14
CA PHE A 117 -1.99 5.82 0.63
C PHE A 117 -0.52 6.03 0.26
N LEU A 118 -0.29 6.83 -0.78
CA LEU A 118 1.05 7.23 -1.18
C LEU A 118 1.51 8.40 -0.30
N SER A 119 2.64 8.23 0.39
CA SER A 119 3.23 9.27 1.24
C SER A 119 4.28 10.09 0.50
N SER A 120 5.01 9.48 -0.44
CA SER A 120 6.02 10.16 -1.25
C SER A 120 6.22 9.47 -2.61
N VAL A 121 6.57 10.27 -3.61
CA VAL A 121 6.99 9.83 -4.95
C VAL A 121 8.32 10.51 -5.26
N GLN A 122 9.38 9.73 -5.41
CA GLN A 122 10.70 10.19 -5.84
C GLN A 122 10.93 9.72 -7.27
N VAL A 123 11.17 10.64 -8.20
CA VAL A 123 11.41 10.33 -9.62
C VAL A 123 12.86 10.64 -9.97
N GLU A 124 13.55 9.67 -10.55
CA GLU A 124 14.89 9.79 -11.11
C GLU A 124 14.83 9.52 -12.62
N GLU A 125 14.87 10.60 -13.40
CA GLU A 125 14.84 10.54 -14.86
C GLU A 125 16.22 10.15 -15.40
N THR A 126 16.29 9.07 -16.19
CA THR A 126 17.56 8.52 -16.67
C THR A 126 17.81 8.81 -18.15
N ALA A 127 16.75 9.01 -18.94
CA ALA A 127 16.88 9.28 -20.36
C ALA A 127 15.74 10.16 -20.91
N HIS A 128 16.11 11.02 -21.86
CA HIS A 128 15.24 12.05 -22.43
C HIS A 128 15.22 12.01 -23.96
N LEU A 129 14.07 12.39 -24.50
CA LEU A 129 13.85 12.66 -25.91
C LEU A 129 14.53 13.97 -26.33
N PRO A 130 14.71 14.25 -27.64
CA PRO A 130 15.29 15.51 -28.12
C PRO A 130 14.51 16.77 -27.68
N ASN A 131 13.22 16.61 -27.36
CA ASN A 131 12.36 17.66 -26.81
C ASN A 131 12.45 17.75 -25.26
N LEU A 132 13.45 17.11 -24.64
CA LEU A 132 13.71 17.05 -23.20
C LEU A 132 12.57 16.41 -22.38
N ARG A 133 11.71 15.62 -23.03
CA ARG A 133 10.71 14.81 -22.32
C ARG A 133 11.33 13.50 -21.85
N PRO A 134 11.13 13.06 -20.60
CA PRO A 134 11.66 11.79 -20.14
C PRO A 134 10.96 10.63 -20.84
N TYR A 135 11.72 9.62 -21.26
CA TYR A 135 11.17 8.35 -21.76
C TYR A 135 11.58 7.15 -20.91
N ARG A 136 12.49 7.34 -19.94
CA ARG A 136 12.85 6.33 -18.94
C ARG A 136 13.12 6.97 -17.58
N ALA A 137 12.52 6.44 -16.52
CA ALA A 137 12.75 6.89 -15.14
C ALA A 137 12.63 5.74 -14.13
N ASN A 138 13.46 5.82 -13.09
CA ASN A 138 13.27 5.03 -11.87
C ASN A 138 12.38 5.83 -10.92
N VAL A 139 11.34 5.20 -10.39
CA VAL A 139 10.43 5.84 -9.45
C VAL A 139 10.41 5.04 -8.16
N SER A 140 10.72 5.71 -7.06
CA SER A 140 10.60 5.15 -5.72
C SER A 140 9.35 5.70 -5.05
N LEU A 141 8.45 4.80 -4.67
CA LEU A 141 7.15 5.08 -4.09
C LEU A 141 7.17 4.70 -2.62
N ALA A 142 6.94 5.67 -1.73
CA ALA A 142 6.71 5.37 -0.32
C ALA A 142 5.21 5.19 -0.09
N VAL A 143 4.85 4.02 0.43
CA VAL A 143 3.46 3.58 0.57
C VAL A 143 3.19 3.24 2.04
N GLN A 144 2.04 3.65 2.54
CA GLN A 144 1.59 3.30 3.88
C GLN A 144 0.23 2.59 3.81
N VAL A 145 0.14 1.43 4.47
CA VAL A 145 -1.08 0.62 4.54
C VAL A 145 -2.08 1.25 5.50
N ILE A 146 -3.34 1.25 5.08
CA ILE A 146 -4.45 1.69 5.91
C ILE A 146 -4.95 0.49 6.70
N GLU A 147 -4.54 0.42 7.96
CA GLU A 147 -4.98 -0.61 8.89
C GLU A 147 -6.32 -0.21 9.55
N GLY A 148 -7.27 -1.14 9.64
CA GLY A 148 -8.59 -0.88 10.21
C GLY A 148 -9.60 -1.99 9.95
N ASN A 149 -10.85 -1.80 10.39
CA ASN A 149 -11.97 -2.73 10.16
C ASN A 149 -12.49 -2.63 8.72
N ASN A 150 -11.65 -2.98 7.76
CA ASN A 150 -11.94 -2.97 6.34
C ASN A 150 -11.93 -4.41 5.79
N PRO A 151 -12.93 -4.84 5.00
CA PRO A 151 -12.97 -6.18 4.39
C PRO A 151 -11.68 -6.56 3.61
N PHE A 152 -11.00 -5.60 2.98
CA PHE A 152 -9.76 -5.87 2.24
C PHE A 152 -8.60 -6.23 3.16
N TYR A 153 -8.43 -5.50 4.27
CA TYR A 153 -7.38 -5.76 5.25
C TYR A 153 -7.61 -7.07 6.02
N LEU A 154 -8.86 -7.37 6.38
CA LEU A 154 -9.22 -8.60 7.09
C LEU A 154 -8.94 -9.87 6.27
N THR A 155 -9.18 -9.80 4.95
CA THR A 155 -8.89 -10.91 4.04
C THR A 155 -7.39 -11.17 3.97
N GLU A 156 -6.59 -10.11 3.85
CA GLU A 156 -5.13 -10.24 3.80
C GLU A 156 -4.56 -10.75 5.12
N LYS A 157 -5.08 -10.31 6.28
CA LYS A 157 -4.66 -10.84 7.59
C LYS A 157 -4.99 -12.31 7.76
N THR A 158 -6.16 -12.75 7.28
CA THR A 158 -6.54 -14.17 7.33
C THR A 158 -5.55 -15.02 6.51
N ARG A 159 -5.17 -14.53 5.32
CA ARG A 159 -4.16 -15.19 4.48
C ARG A 159 -2.77 -15.17 5.13
N GLN A 160 -2.36 -14.05 5.73
CA GLN A 160 -1.07 -13.91 6.43
C GLN A 160 -0.96 -14.88 7.61
N LEU A 161 -2.04 -15.03 8.38
CA LEU A 161 -2.12 -15.98 9.49
C LEU A 161 -1.98 -17.44 8.99
N GLN A 162 -2.72 -17.82 7.94
CA GLN A 162 -2.60 -19.15 7.33
C GLN A 162 -1.18 -19.42 6.81
N GLY A 163 -0.55 -18.45 6.14
CA GLY A 163 0.83 -18.58 5.68
C GLY A 163 1.85 -18.72 6.82
N ALA A 164 1.66 -18.00 7.92
CA ALA A 164 2.51 -18.10 9.10
C ALA A 164 2.38 -19.46 9.79
N GLU A 165 1.15 -20.01 9.87
CA GLU A 165 0.89 -21.35 10.41
C GLU A 165 1.62 -22.45 9.64
N LEU A 166 1.69 -22.36 8.31
CA LEU A 166 2.42 -23.32 7.50
C LEU A 166 3.93 -23.32 7.81
N ASN A 167 4.53 -22.15 8.01
CA ASN A 167 5.95 -22.05 8.39
C ASN A 167 6.21 -22.62 9.80
N LEU A 168 5.29 -22.40 10.75
CA LEU A 168 5.39 -22.97 12.09
C LEU A 168 5.24 -24.49 12.08
N ALA A 169 4.29 -25.01 11.30
CA ALA A 169 4.10 -26.44 11.13
C ALA A 169 5.34 -27.10 10.51
N GLN A 170 5.93 -26.49 9.48
CA GLN A 170 7.15 -26.98 8.86
C GLN A 170 8.33 -26.97 9.85
N THR A 171 8.50 -25.88 10.61
CA THR A 171 9.57 -25.77 11.61
C THR A 171 9.41 -26.80 12.74
N ALA A 172 8.18 -27.08 13.18
CA ALA A 172 7.92 -28.11 14.19
C ALA A 172 8.20 -29.52 13.65
N VAL A 173 7.87 -29.80 12.39
CA VAL A 173 8.19 -31.07 11.71
C VAL A 173 9.70 -31.22 11.52
N ASP A 174 10.42 -30.17 11.15
CA ASP A 174 11.88 -30.19 10.99
C ASP A 174 12.61 -30.37 12.34
N ALA A 175 12.08 -29.78 13.43
CA ALA A 175 12.58 -29.99 14.79
C ALA A 175 12.34 -31.42 15.30
N LEU A 176 11.17 -32.01 14.97
CA LEU A 176 10.85 -33.40 15.31
C LEU A 176 11.70 -34.40 14.52
N THR A 177 11.97 -34.13 13.24
CA THR A 177 12.78 -35.03 12.39
C THR A 177 14.27 -34.95 12.69
N SER A 178 14.81 -33.77 13.04
CA SER A 178 16.21 -33.61 13.48
C SER A 178 16.47 -34.09 14.91
N GLY A 179 15.44 -34.09 15.78
CA GLY A 179 15.54 -34.61 17.15
C GLY A 179 15.50 -36.14 17.27
N PHE A 180 15.04 -36.87 16.26
CA PHE A 180 14.91 -38.34 16.25
C PHE A 180 15.94 -39.07 15.38
N GLY A 181 17.05 -38.41 15.01
CA GLY A 181 18.23 -39.07 14.44
C GLY A 181 18.94 -39.96 15.48
N LEU A 182 18.38 -41.13 15.78
CA LEU A 182 19.11 -42.20 16.46
C LEU A 182 20.12 -42.82 15.47
N PRO A 183 21.41 -42.95 15.83
CA PRO A 183 22.38 -43.66 15.02
C PRO A 183 22.15 -45.18 15.17
N PHE A 184 22.08 -45.88 14.04
CA PHE A 184 22.38 -47.32 13.97
C PHE A 184 23.54 -47.50 12.99
#